data_AF-A0A350BS28-F1
#
_entry.id   AF-A0A350BS28-F1
#
_cell.length_a   1.000
_cell.length_b   1.000
_cell.length_c   1.000
_cell.angle_alpha   90.00
_cell.angle_beta   90.00
_cell.angle_gamma   90.00
#
_symmetry.space_group_name_H-M   'P 1'
#
loop_
_entity.id
_entity.type
_entity.pdbx_description
1 polymer ?
#
loop_
_entity_poly.entity_id
_entity_poly.type
_entity_poly.pdbx_seq_one_letter_code
_entity_poly.pdbx_strand_id
1 'polypeptide(L)'
;MPVDLSDILVVGVSSRALFDLEEGNALFEKEGIAGYRKYQLDRENEPLKIGSAFYLVKSLLQLNNQANKRIVEIVLMSRNSPET
;
A
#
# COMPACT_ATOMS: atom_id res chain seq x y z
N MET A 1 -16.99 -1.43 -17.69
CA MET A 1 -18.08 -1.03 -16.78
C MET A 1 -17.44 -0.37 -15.58
N PRO A 2 -17.94 0.78 -15.09
CA PRO A 2 -17.43 1.37 -13.85
C PRO A 2 -17.66 0.39 -12.68
N VAL A 3 -16.72 0.36 -11.73
CA VAL A 3 -16.89 -0.41 -10.49
C VAL A 3 -18.00 0.28 -9.68
N ASP A 4 -19.07 -0.44 -9.35
CA ASP A 4 -20.12 0.06 -8.47
C ASP A 4 -19.69 -0.09 -7.01
N LEU A 5 -19.57 1.04 -6.32
CA LEU A 5 -19.09 1.14 -4.94
C LEU A 5 -20.22 1.49 -3.95
N SER A 6 -21.46 1.61 -4.43
CA SER A 6 -22.57 2.19 -3.65
C SER A 6 -22.93 1.39 -2.40
N ASP A 7 -22.68 0.08 -2.42
CA ASP A 7 -23.05 -0.89 -1.38
C ASP A 7 -21.87 -1.46 -0.60
N ILE A 8 -20.65 -0.92 -0.79
CA ILE A 8 -19.43 -1.46 -0.17
C ILE A 8 -18.68 -0.41 0.65
N LEU A 9 -18.07 -0.85 1.74
CA LEU A 9 -17.17 -0.01 2.53
C LEU A 9 -15.85 0.17 1.76
N VAL A 10 -15.63 1.38 1.25
CA VAL A 10 -14.38 1.75 0.57
C VAL A 10 -13.45 2.42 1.58
N VAL A 11 -12.26 1.85 1.77
CA VAL A 11 -11.23 2.41 2.67
C VAL A 11 -10.01 2.83 1.87
N GLY A 12 -9.70 4.12 1.88
CA GLY A 12 -8.45 4.65 1.36
C GLY A 12 -7.31 4.43 2.35
N VAL A 13 -6.22 3.79 1.91
CA VAL A 13 -5.08 3.46 2.77
C VAL A 13 -3.79 3.96 2.13
N SER A 14 -3.01 4.74 2.88
CA SER A 14 -1.66 5.15 2.46
C SER A 14 -0.74 3.95 2.30
N SER A 15 0.07 3.91 1.25
CA SER A 15 1.10 2.87 1.06
C SER A 15 2.07 2.77 2.25
N ARG A 16 2.43 3.89 2.88
CA ARG A 16 3.26 3.94 4.11
C ARG A 16 2.54 3.45 5.37
N ALA A 17 1.21 3.47 5.37
CA ALA A 17 0.45 2.88 6.48
C ALA A 17 0.36 1.36 6.32
N LEU A 18 0.26 0.87 5.08
CA LEU A 18 0.17 -0.56 4.80
C LEU A 18 1.53 -1.27 4.88
N PHE A 19 2.60 -0.59 4.49
CA PHE A 19 3.96 -1.10 4.46
C PHE A 19 4.92 -0.13 5.15
N ASP A 20 5.92 -0.67 5.83
CA ASP A 20 7.02 0.11 6.38
C ASP A 20 7.97 0.51 5.24
N LEU A 21 7.99 1.82 4.96
CA LEU A 21 8.76 2.47 3.90
C LEU A 21 9.77 3.48 4.47
N GLU A 22 10.05 3.44 5.77
CA GLU A 22 10.88 4.44 6.45
C GLU A 22 12.34 4.39 5.99
N GLU A 23 12.89 3.19 5.76
CA GLU A 23 14.27 3.02 5.26
C GLU A 23 14.45 3.65 3.87
N GLY A 24 13.50 3.41 2.96
CA GLY A 24 13.49 4.01 1.63
C GLY A 24 13.31 5.53 1.67
N ASN A 25 12.46 6.04 2.57
CA ASN A 25 12.26 7.48 2.75
C ASN A 25 13.52 8.18 3.29
N ALA A 26 14.15 7.61 4.31
CA ALA A 26 15.40 8.14 4.87
C ALA A 26 16.54 8.16 3.83
N LEU A 27 16.61 7.11 2.99
CA LEU A 27 17.57 7.08 1.90
C LEU A 27 17.27 8.14 0.84
N PHE A 28 16.00 8.32 0.48
CA PHE A 28 15.60 9.37 -0.46
C PHE A 28 15.96 10.77 0.07
N GLU A 29 15.74 11.04 1.34
CA GLU A 29 16.09 12.33 1.96
C GLU A 29 17.62 12.57 1.97
N LYS A 30 18.42 11.50 2.10
CA LYS A 30 19.89 11.58 2.16
C LYS A 30 20.57 11.59 0.79
N GLU A 31 20.11 10.75 -0.14
CA GLU A 31 20.79 10.43 -1.40
C GLU A 31 19.96 10.82 -2.64
N GLY A 32 18.79 11.40 -2.43
CA GLY A 32 17.89 11.82 -3.48
C GLY A 32 17.32 10.64 -4.30
N ILE A 33 16.79 10.98 -5.47
CA ILE A 33 16.11 10.01 -6.34
C ILE A 33 17.04 8.91 -6.86
N ALA A 34 18.33 9.20 -7.05
CA ALA A 34 19.30 8.25 -7.60
C ALA A 34 19.60 7.12 -6.61
N GLY A 35 19.90 7.44 -5.35
CA GLY A 35 20.11 6.45 -4.30
C GLY A 35 18.85 5.63 -4.04
N TYR A 36 17.69 6.30 -3.98
CA TYR A 36 16.40 5.64 -3.78
C TYR A 36 16.05 4.66 -4.91
N ARG A 37 16.30 5.02 -6.19
CA ARG A 37 16.09 4.11 -7.33
C ARG A 37 16.98 2.88 -7.25
N LYS A 38 18.27 3.06 -6.94
CA LYS A 38 19.20 1.94 -6.79
C LYS A 38 18.74 0.99 -5.68
N TYR A 39 18.36 1.53 -4.53
CA TYR A 39 17.83 0.74 -3.42
C TYR A 39 16.58 -0.07 -3.78
N GLN A 40 15.64 0.54 -4.52
CA GLN A 40 14.45 -0.18 -4.99
C GLN A 40 14.80 -1.30 -5.98
N LEU A 41 15.76 -1.06 -6.88
CA LEU A 41 16.21 -2.06 -7.86
C LEU A 41 16.90 -3.24 -7.15
N ASP A 42 17.83 -2.94 -6.24
CA ASP A 42 18.61 -3.95 -5.50
C ASP A 42 17.70 -4.84 -4.63
N ARG A 43 16.52 -4.33 -4.22
CA ARG A 43 15.56 -5.01 -3.33
C ARG A 43 14.20 -5.26 -3.97
N GLU A 44 14.10 -5.26 -5.30
CA GLU A 44 12.80 -5.38 -6.02
C GLU A 44 12.05 -6.68 -5.67
N ASN A 45 12.80 -7.75 -5.40
CA ASN A 45 12.25 -9.06 -5.06
C ASN A 45 12.10 -9.29 -3.55
N GLU A 46 12.46 -8.31 -2.72
CA GLU A 46 12.32 -8.41 -1.27
C GLU A 46 10.95 -7.87 -0.84
N PRO A 47 10.13 -8.68 -0.13
CA PRO A 47 8.85 -8.21 0.37
C PRO A 47 9.03 -7.03 1.33
N LEU A 48 8.20 -6.00 1.15
CA LEU A 48 8.15 -4.88 2.10
C LEU A 48 7.72 -5.38 3.48
N LYS A 49 8.32 -4.76 4.51
CA LYS A 49 7.90 -4.98 5.89
C LYS A 49 6.47 -4.46 6.08
N ILE A 50 5.72 -5.12 6.95
CA ILE A 50 4.34 -4.73 7.24
C ILE A 50 4.29 -3.39 7.98
N GLY A 51 3.37 -2.53 7.58
CA GLY A 51 3.11 -1.25 8.23
C GLY A 51 2.05 -1.35 9.33
N SER A 52 1.80 -0.24 10.01
CA SER A 52 0.88 -0.15 11.15
C SER A 52 -0.57 -0.53 10.82
N ALA A 53 -1.02 -0.29 9.59
CA ALA A 53 -2.39 -0.58 9.15
C ALA A 53 -2.56 -2.01 8.59
N PHE A 54 -1.49 -2.79 8.44
CA PHE A 54 -1.52 -4.07 7.74
C PHE A 54 -2.57 -5.05 8.30
N TYR A 55 -2.56 -5.27 9.61
CA TYR A 55 -3.48 -6.21 10.23
C TYR A 55 -4.93 -5.74 10.21
N LEU A 56 -5.17 -4.43 10.29
CA LEU A 56 -6.50 -3.85 10.15
C LEU A 56 -7.03 -4.10 8.74
N VAL A 57 -6.25 -3.75 7.72
CA VAL A 57 -6.61 -3.95 6.30
C VAL A 57 -6.83 -5.43 6.00
N LYS A 58 -5.95 -6.31 6.48
CA LYS A 58 -6.11 -7.76 6.34
C LYS A 58 -7.42 -8.24 6.95
N SER A 59 -7.74 -7.79 8.17
CA SER A 59 -8.99 -8.16 8.86
C SER A 59 -10.22 -7.67 8.11
N LEU A 60 -10.21 -6.43 7.61
CA LEU A 60 -11.30 -5.87 6.82
C LEU A 60 -11.52 -6.64 5.52
N LEU A 61 -10.44 -7.01 4.81
CA LEU A 61 -10.53 -7.83 3.60
C LEU A 61 -11.05 -9.25 3.90
N GLN A 62 -10.74 -9.81 5.07
CA GLN A 62 -11.25 -11.14 5.47
C GLN A 62 -12.77 -11.16 5.64
N LEU A 63 -13.42 -10.03 5.92
CA LEU A 63 -14.88 -9.96 6.01
C LEU A 63 -15.56 -10.33 4.68
N ASN A 64 -14.90 -10.08 3.54
CA ASN A 64 -15.41 -10.49 2.24
C ASN A 64 -15.55 -12.01 2.11
N ASN A 65 -14.78 -12.81 2.86
CA ASN A 65 -14.87 -14.27 2.85
C ASN A 65 -16.03 -14.80 3.71
N GLN A 66 -16.59 -13.96 4.57
CA GLN A 66 -17.72 -14.29 5.45
C GLN A 66 -19.05 -13.78 4.90
N ALA A 67 -19.01 -12.94 3.86
CA ALA A 67 -20.18 -12.37 3.21
C ALA A 67 -20.50 -13.09 1.89
N ASN A 68 -21.78 -13.08 1.50
CA ASN A 68 -22.23 -13.62 0.21
C ASN A 68 -21.87 -12.71 -0.99
N LYS A 69 -21.36 -11.50 -0.72
CA LYS A 69 -20.91 -10.53 -1.71
C LYS A 69 -19.69 -9.77 -1.18
N ARG A 70 -18.93 -9.12 -2.06
CA ARG A 70 -17.90 -8.16 -1.64
C ARG A 70 -18.57 -7.01 -0.89
N ILE A 71 -18.07 -6.72 0.31
CA ILE A 71 -18.57 -5.66 1.21
C ILE A 71 -17.48 -4.67 1.64
N VAL A 72 -16.21 -5.01 1.40
CA VAL A 72 -15.05 -4.14 1.67
C VAL A 72 -14.19 -4.03 0.42
N GLU A 73 -13.80 -2.81 0.09
CA GLU A 73 -12.81 -2.47 -0.93
C GLU A 73 -11.69 -1.63 -0.31
N ILE A 74 -10.44 -1.96 -0.61
CA ILE A 74 -9.28 -1.23 -0.11
C ILE A 74 -8.61 -0.54 -1.27
N VAL A 75 -8.54 0.79 -1.23
CA VAL A 75 -7.88 1.60 -2.26
C VAL A 75 -6.54 2.06 -1.71
N LEU A 76 -5.45 1.55 -2.28
CA LEU A 76 -4.11 1.97 -1.93
C LEU A 76 -3.81 3.36 -2.54
N MET A 77 -3.38 4.29 -1.71
CA MET A 77 -2.97 5.63 -2.11
C MET A 77 -1.45 5.75 -1.95
N SER A 78 -0.73 5.94 -3.05
CA SER A 78 0.70 6.27 -3.03
C SER A 78 0.90 7.67 -3.58
N ARG A 79 1.64 8.51 -2.84
CA ARG A 79 2.07 9.84 -3.30
C ARG A 79 3.37 9.77 -4.11
N ASN A 80 4.03 8.61 -4.16
CA ASN A 80 5.31 8.41 -4.82
C ASN A 80 5.11 7.56 -6.07
N SER A 81 4.86 8.22 -7.21
CA SER A 81 5.18 7.61 -8.49
C SER A 81 6.69 7.76 -8.69
N PRO A 82 7.44 6.68 -9.00
CA PRO A 82 8.85 6.79 -9.39
C PRO A 82 9.07 7.52 -10.73
N GLU A 83 8.00 7.95 -11.41
CA GLU A 83 7.99 8.62 -12.72
C GLU A 83 7.81 10.16 -12.64
N THR A 84 8.47 10.86 -11.72
CA THR A 84 8.69 12.31 -11.91
C THR A 84 10.15 12.67 -11.68
#